data_AF-A0A059KU25-F1
#
_entry.id   AF-A0A059KU25-F1
#
_cell.length_a   1.000
_cell.length_b   1.000
_cell.length_c   1.000
_cell.angle_alpha   90.00
_cell.angle_beta   90.00
_cell.angle_gamma   90.00
#
_symmetry.space_group_name_H-M   'P 1'
#
loop_
_entity.id
_entity.type
_entity.pdbx_description
1 polymer ?
#
loop_
_entity_poly.entity_id
_entity_poly.type
_entity_poly.pdbx_seq_one_letter_code
_entity_poly.pdbx_strand_id
1 'polypeptide(L)' 'MSSQHDLATGMLDGYIQSMIDPQCSAIAVKASANTAILIFRTLSIISADEDAKYTERLRRTFDRRQGRTS' A
#
# COMPACT_ATOMS: atom_id res chain seq x y z
N MET A 1 -16.14 -9.59 7.92
CA MET A 1 -15.37 -8.44 7.40
C MET A 1 -16.21 -7.20 7.63
N SER A 2 -15.64 -6.14 8.20
CA SER A 2 -16.37 -4.92 8.56
C SER A 2 -16.28 -3.88 7.43
N SER A 3 -17.27 -3.00 7.29
CA SER A 3 -17.27 -1.92 6.29
C SER A 3 -15.98 -1.07 6.31
N GLN A 4 -15.35 -0.89 7.47
CA GLN A 4 -14.08 -0.17 7.62
C GLN A 4 -12.88 -0.96 7.08
N HIS A 5 -12.89 -2.28 7.26
CA HIS A 5 -11.86 -3.16 6.72
C HIS A 5 -11.90 -3.20 5.19
N ASP A 6 -13.10 -3.29 4.61
CA ASP A 6 -13.27 -3.29 3.15
C ASP A 6 -12.85 -1.96 2.53
N LEU A 7 -13.16 -0.84 3.20
CA LEU A 7 -12.67 0.48 2.79
C LEU A 7 -11.15 0.57 2.86
N ALA A 8 -10.54 0.09 3.95
CA ALA A 8 -9.10 0.14 4.14
C ALA A 8 -8.36 -0.69 3.09
N THR A 9 -8.79 -1.94 2.85
CA THR A 9 -8.19 -2.81 1.84
C THR A 9 -8.35 -2.22 0.42
N GLY A 10 -9.52 -1.66 0.10
CA GLY A 10 -9.73 -0.93 -1.15
C GLY A 10 -8.80 0.27 -1.33
N MET A 11 -8.58 1.06 -0.27
CA MET A 11 -7.65 2.19 -0.30
C MET A 11 -6.20 1.75 -0.51
N LEU A 12 -5.77 0.67 0.16
CA LEU A 12 -4.44 0.10 0.00
C LEU A 12 -4.20 -0.47 -1.40
N ASP A 13 -5.18 -1.16 -1.98
CA ASP A 13 -5.11 -1.63 -3.36
C ASP A 13 -5.08 -0.45 -4.35
N GLY A 14 -5.81 0.63 -4.06
CA GLY A 14 -5.75 1.88 -4.82
C GLY A 14 -4.36 2.50 -4.84
N TYR A 15 -3.65 2.55 -3.71
CA TYR A 15 -2.26 3.02 -3.68
C TYR A 15 -1.32 2.17 -4.53
N ILE A 16 -1.50 0.84 -4.53
CA ILE A 16 -0.71 -0.06 -5.37
C ILE A 16 -0.98 0.23 -6.85
N GLN A 17 -2.22 0.53 -7.24
CA GLN A 17 -2.57 0.94 -8.59
C GLN A 17 -1.98 2.32 -8.94
N SER A 18 -2.04 3.31 -8.06
CA SER A 18 -1.38 4.61 -8.29
C SER A 18 0.15 4.47 -8.37
N MET A 19 0.72 3.44 -7.75
CA MET A 19 2.15 3.16 -7.86
C MET A 19 2.56 2.81 -9.29
N ILE A 20 1.69 2.21 -10.11
CA ILE A 20 2.01 1.88 -11.51
C ILE A 20 1.69 3.02 -12.48
N ASP A 21 0.94 4.04 -12.04
CA ASP A 21 0.58 5.19 -12.87
C ASP A 21 1.78 6.11 -13.10
N PRO A 22 2.23 6.33 -14.35
CA PRO A 22 3.35 7.21 -14.67
C PRO A 22 3.09 8.69 -14.33
N GLN A 23 1.83 9.13 -14.24
CA GLN A 23 1.47 10.51 -13.87
C GLN A 23 1.60 10.78 -12.36
N CYS A 24 1.59 9.72 -11.54
CA CYS A 24 1.73 9.84 -10.09
C CYS A 24 3.21 9.83 -9.67
N SER A 25 3.61 10.56 -8.63
CA SER A 25 4.96 10.43 -8.06
C SER A 25 5.10 9.12 -7.27
N ALA A 26 5.97 8.20 -7.73
CA ALA A 26 6.19 6.92 -7.06
C ALA A 26 6.61 7.07 -5.58
N ILE A 27 7.44 8.07 -5.30
CA ILE A 27 7.94 8.35 -3.95
C ILE A 27 6.79 8.84 -3.06
N ALA A 28 5.97 9.77 -3.57
CA ALA A 28 4.82 10.29 -2.84
C ALA A 28 3.80 9.18 -2.57
N VAL A 29 3.48 8.36 -3.58
CA VAL A 29 2.55 7.23 -3.43
C VAL A 29 3.07 6.23 -2.39
N LYS A 30 4.38 5.92 -2.39
CA LYS A 30 4.99 5.01 -1.40
C LYS A 30 4.85 5.55 0.02
N ALA A 31 5.14 6.84 0.23
CA ALA A 31 5.04 7.48 1.52
C ALA A 31 3.59 7.49 2.04
N SER A 32 2.64 7.86 1.18
CA SER A 32 1.20 7.86 1.51
C SER A 32 0.70 6.46 1.85
N ALA A 33 1.06 5.46 1.06
CA ALA A 33 0.65 4.07 1.29
C ALA A 33 1.22 3.51 2.59
N ASN A 34 2.51 3.73 2.87
CA ASN A 34 3.12 3.33 4.14
C ASN A 34 2.43 3.97 5.35
N THR A 35 2.05 5.26 5.22
CA THR A 35 1.32 5.97 6.27
C THR A 35 -0.07 5.38 6.49
N ALA A 36 -0.79 5.06 5.42
CA ALA A 36 -2.09 4.41 5.50
C ALA A 36 -2.02 3.03 6.16
N ILE A 37 -1.03 2.21 5.79
CA ILE A 37 -0.80 0.89 6.42
C ILE A 37 -0.59 1.05 7.93
N LEU A 38 0.28 1.98 8.34
CA LEU A 38 0.55 2.25 9.75
C LEU A 38 -0.72 2.65 10.51
N ILE A 39 -1.53 3.55 9.94
CA ILE A 39 -2.79 4.00 10.56
C ILE A 39 -3.76 2.82 10.70
N PHE A 40 -4.00 2.07 9.62
CA PHE A 40 -4.96 0.96 9.66
C PHE A 40 -4.51 -0.16 10.60
N ARG A 41 -3.21 -0.43 10.68
CA ARG A 41 -2.67 -1.40 11.64
C ARG A 41 -2.85 -0.92 13.09
N THR A 42 -2.56 0.36 13.34
CA THR A 42 -2.71 0.98 14.67
C THR A 42 -4.17 0.96 15.15
N LEU A 43 -5.12 1.20 14.24
CA LEU A 43 -6.56 1.15 14.52
C LEU A 43 -7.12 -0.28 14.55
N SER A 44 -6.27 -1.31 14.42
CA SER A 44 -6.68 -2.72 14.33
C SER A 44 -7.71 -3.01 13.23
N ILE A 45 -7.72 -2.19 12.16
CA ILE A 45 -8.56 -2.38 10.98
C ILE A 45 -7.98 -3.48 10.09
N ILE A 46 -6.66 -3.57 10.02
CA ILE A 46 -5.94 -4.66 9.36
C ILE A 46 -5.07 -5.46 10.34
N SER A 47 -4.90 -6.74 10.06
CA SER A 47 -4.03 -7.65 10.81
C SER A 47 -2.54 -7.40 10.53
N ALA A 48 -1.66 -8.04 11.33
CA ALA A 48 -0.21 -7.99 11.11
C ALA A 48 0.19 -8.68 9.79
N ASP A 49 -0.48 -9.78 9.44
CA ASP A 49 -0.25 -10.49 8.17
C ASP A 49 -0.64 -9.63 6.96
N GLU A 50 -1.74 -8.88 7.07
CA GLU A 50 -2.17 -7.97 6.02
C GLU A 50 -1.24 -6.77 5.86
N ASP A 51 -0.78 -6.18 6.96
CA ASP A 51 0.29 -5.17 6.94
C ASP A 51 1.51 -5.70 6.19
N ALA A 52 2.06 -6.85 6.60
CA ALA A 52 3.22 -7.45 5.95
C ALA A 52 2.98 -7.70 4.45
N LYS A 53 1.79 -8.20 4.10
CA LYS A 53 1.37 -8.44 2.71
C LYS A 53 1.32 -7.15 1.89
N TYR A 54 0.67 -6.10 2.39
CA TYR A 54 0.54 -4.84 1.66
C TYR A 54 1.88 -4.10 1.56
N THR A 55 2.66 -4.09 2.64
CA THR A 55 4.01 -3.53 2.66
C THR A 55 4.92 -4.20 1.63
N GLU A 56 4.93 -5.53 1.54
CA GLU A 56 5.73 -6.26 0.56
C GLU A 56 5.23 -6.04 -0.88
N ARG A 57 3.90 -6.02 -1.11
CA ARG A 57 3.33 -5.71 -2.43
C ARG A 57 3.72 -4.31 -2.89
N LEU A 58 3.64 -3.32 -2.01
CA LEU A 58 4.03 -1.94 -2.29
C LEU A 58 5.52 -1.85 -2.63
N ARG A 59 6.37 -2.50 -1.83
CA ARG A 59 7.83 -2.55 -2.06
C ARG A 59 8.16 -3.13 -3.44
N ARG A 60 7.64 -4.32 -3.77
CA ARG A 60 7.86 -4.96 -5.08
C ARG A 60 7.39 -4.10 -6.24
N THR A 61 6.25 -3.42 -6.08
CA THR A 61 5.70 -2.56 -7.14
C THR A 61 6.58 -1.31 -7.34
N PHE A 62 7.06 -0.72 -6.25
CA PHE A 62 7.99 0.40 -6.29
C PHE A 62 9.34 0.01 -6.91
N ASP A 63 9.92 -1.11 -6.50
CA ASP A 63 11.22 -1.58 -7.02
C ASP A 63 11.14 -1.84 -8.53
N ARG A 64 10.07 -2.51 -8.99
CA ARG A 64 9.77 -2.68 -10.42
C ARG A 64 9.65 -1.33 -11.15
N ARG A 65 8.94 -0.37 -10.57
CA ARG A 65 8.77 0.97 -11.17
C ARG A 65 10.10 1.73 -11.29
N GLN A 66 11.04 1.50 -10.37
CA GLN A 66 12.36 2.10 -10.45
C GLN A 66 13.33 1.36 -11.39
N GLY A 67 12.89 0.29 -12.05
CA GLY A 67 13.78 -0.58 -12.81
C GLY A 67 14.78 -1.33 -11.93
N ARG A 68 14.52 -1.41 -10.61
CA ARG A 68 15.31 -2.17 -9.66
C ARG A 68 14.77 -3.60 -9.63
N THR A 69 15.36 -4.47 -10.46
CA THR A 69 15.10 -5.91 -10.37
C THR A 69 15.73 -6.39 -9.08
N SER A 70 14.90 -6.67 -8.07
CA SER A 70 15.32 -7.30 -6.80
C SER A 70 15.42 -8.81 -6.99
#